data_AF-A0A927XRT0-F1
#
_entry.id   AF-A0A927XRT0-F1
#
_cell.length_a   1.000
_cell.length_b   1.000
_cell.length_c   1.000
_cell.angle_alpha   90.00
_cell.angle_beta   90.00
_cell.angle_gamma   90.00
#
_symmetry.space_group_name_H-M   'P 1'
#
loop_
_entity.id
_entity.type
_entity.pdbx_description
1 polymer ?
#
loop_
_entity_poly.entity_id
_entity_poly.type
_entity_poly.pdbx_seq_one_letter_code
_entity_poly.pdbx_strand_id
1 'polypeptide(L)'
;MKKLWILLVLSLLFAGAGCADDRVYIGCYESDSWYCDMGVGGCGAEGSATVYYDEYSHWWLCHECDKELALPHEIASCVAPNTCLSCGAQDVSCQNIMCDTLNPIYKWDETYHWEACPDCGEPLDIDDLIWTHTASCDAPNTCDECGAQGVKMEYTYHADEFEMRHDEYYHWEACVGCGARVEVLYGHVGYCDAPTTCIYCDATDIVVQEIEHDYDTDAYDDTHCWWECVLCGDIYSKGVHKASCWEPERCIYCDQRDVTIAEFYNHAPEYRDEVYRAISDTQCQLCCKLCGMGFEEPQQHAAYCWDKEECYRCGYGACVDAIVDEHEDKDEYVRISDTEHQHVCSACGEALEEPARHWSFCSGEQYGWCYWCGAQGVINPNIAHEMTAEDMGYDAATHWYKCSMCDEPMSADEEGIFLPHTVSCDQPQLCTVCGATGITAQSVEHVGEWEWTHNDTQHFYECTACGAHEADEYYIEQHFSTCDAPTVCWNCEYVGPNCLVLHAYVNFDDGSINFEGALLSDANGHWRVCPDCGDKTPQPHEYDDQKTCKACGYKKPPSIVRVPGDADGNESITLSDAIAVLEYVVGTENNISISNADVTGDDKVDAWDALRILQYNAGWDVVLY
;
A
#
# COMPACT_ATOMS: atom_id res chain seq x y z
N MET A 1 68.84 12.90 -59.16
CA MET A 1 70.28 12.66 -58.88
C MET A 1 70.42 12.23 -57.41
N LYS A 2 70.80 10.96 -57.23
CA LYS A 2 71.41 10.23 -56.11
C LYS A 2 71.64 10.87 -54.70
N LYS A 3 71.25 10.06 -53.68
CA LYS A 3 71.86 9.76 -52.34
C LYS A 3 71.54 10.74 -51.18
N LEU A 4 71.33 10.39 -49.89
CA LEU A 4 71.52 9.17 -49.07
C LEU A 4 70.88 9.38 -47.63
N TRP A 5 70.10 8.40 -47.10
CA TRP A 5 70.15 7.74 -45.74
C TRP A 5 69.61 8.47 -44.46
N ILE A 6 68.97 7.89 -43.41
CA ILE A 6 68.82 6.54 -42.76
C ILE A 6 67.63 6.60 -41.72
N LEU A 7 66.66 5.65 -41.64
CA LEU A 7 66.39 4.49 -40.73
C LEU A 7 65.61 4.66 -39.37
N LEU A 8 64.60 3.78 -39.23
CA LEU A 8 64.16 2.88 -38.12
C LEU A 8 63.32 3.35 -36.90
N VAL A 9 62.03 2.98 -36.95
CA VAL A 9 61.20 2.09 -36.05
C VAL A 9 61.52 2.00 -34.56
N LEU A 10 60.48 2.23 -33.71
CA LEU A 10 59.85 1.27 -32.75
C LEU A 10 58.61 1.98 -32.13
N SER A 11 57.36 1.60 -32.49
CA SER A 11 56.41 0.77 -31.70
C SER A 11 55.95 1.46 -30.39
N LEU A 12 54.67 1.67 -30.01
CA LEU A 12 53.39 1.00 -30.21
C LEU A 12 52.23 1.95 -29.78
N LEU A 13 51.06 1.74 -30.40
CA LEU A 13 49.69 1.67 -29.84
C LEU A 13 49.09 2.82 -28.98
N PHE A 14 47.94 3.31 -29.48
CA PHE A 14 46.67 3.71 -28.83
C PHE A 14 46.73 4.50 -27.51
N ALA A 15 45.96 5.56 -27.29
CA ALA A 15 44.60 5.83 -27.74
C ALA A 15 44.36 7.34 -27.85
N GLY A 16 43.55 7.73 -28.83
CA GLY A 16 42.86 9.00 -28.80
C GLY A 16 41.67 8.92 -27.86
N ALA A 17 41.48 9.98 -27.08
CA ALA A 17 40.17 10.50 -26.70
C ALA A 17 40.30 12.02 -26.76
N GLY A 18 39.45 12.64 -27.58
CA GLY A 18 39.51 14.08 -27.87
C GLY A 18 39.10 14.92 -26.67
N CYS A 19 39.76 16.06 -26.48
CA CYS A 19 39.25 17.12 -25.64
C CYS A 19 38.16 17.88 -26.39
N ALA A 20 36.93 17.74 -25.91
CA ALA A 20 35.83 18.64 -26.21
C ALA A 20 35.29 19.12 -24.86
N ASP A 21 35.66 20.33 -24.45
CA ASP A 21 34.76 21.35 -23.86
C ASP A 21 35.59 22.57 -23.42
N ASP A 22 35.47 23.67 -24.15
CA ASP A 22 35.92 25.01 -23.71
C ASP A 22 34.83 25.62 -22.80
N ARG A 23 34.66 25.10 -21.58
CA ARG A 23 33.72 25.67 -20.61
C ARG A 23 34.36 25.84 -19.24
N VAL A 24 34.54 27.10 -18.85
CA VAL A 24 34.81 27.50 -17.47
C VAL A 24 33.49 27.36 -16.70
N TYR A 25 33.44 26.47 -15.72
CA TYR A 25 32.33 26.36 -14.76
C TYR A 25 32.63 27.20 -13.53
N ILE A 26 31.66 28.01 -13.09
CA ILE A 26 31.66 28.64 -11.77
C ILE A 26 30.34 28.29 -11.09
N GLY A 27 30.43 27.62 -9.95
CA GLY A 27 29.33 27.48 -9.00
C GLY A 27 29.62 28.34 -7.78
N CYS A 28 28.72 29.27 -7.45
CA CYS A 28 28.79 30.01 -6.19
C CYS A 28 28.09 29.21 -5.09
N TYR A 29 28.84 28.39 -4.36
CA TYR A 29 28.51 28.03 -2.97
C TYR A 29 29.82 27.82 -2.20
N GLU A 30 30.02 28.64 -1.17
CA GLU A 30 30.94 28.48 -0.03
C GLU A 30 32.28 27.77 -0.30
N SER A 31 33.17 28.39 -1.09
CA SER A 31 34.64 28.30 -0.88
C SER A 31 35.39 29.19 -1.86
N ASP A 32 36.16 30.14 -1.33
CA ASP A 32 37.05 31.04 -2.06
C ASP A 32 38.20 30.26 -2.75
N SER A 33 37.96 29.63 -3.89
CA SER A 33 39.04 29.00 -4.66
C SER A 33 38.87 29.14 -6.18
N TRP A 34 39.89 29.74 -6.80
CA TRP A 34 40.02 29.89 -8.25
C TRP A 34 40.82 28.71 -8.81
N TYR A 35 40.30 28.03 -9.82
CA TYR A 35 41.02 27.00 -10.57
C TYR A 35 41.32 27.48 -11.99
N CYS A 36 42.60 27.70 -12.30
CA CYS A 36 43.10 27.86 -13.66
C CYS A 36 43.42 26.47 -14.21
N ASP A 37 42.91 26.13 -15.40
CA ASP A 37 43.02 24.80 -16.01
C ASP A 37 44.42 24.53 -16.60
N MET A 38 45.42 24.53 -15.71
CA MET A 38 46.72 23.90 -15.90
C MET A 38 47.01 23.10 -14.64
N GLY A 39 46.74 21.80 -14.71
CA GLY A 39 46.87 20.81 -13.63
C GLY A 39 47.74 21.19 -12.43
N VAL A 40 47.10 21.15 -11.25
CA VAL A 40 47.71 21.08 -9.92
C VAL A 40 48.52 22.32 -9.49
N GLY A 41 47.80 23.39 -9.16
CA GLY A 41 48.31 24.55 -8.43
C GLY A 41 47.23 25.61 -8.30
N GLY A 42 46.44 25.56 -7.23
CA GLY A 42 45.41 26.57 -6.98
C GLY A 42 46.03 27.95 -6.76
N CYS A 43 45.44 28.98 -7.37
CA CYS A 43 45.69 30.37 -7.04
C CYS A 43 45.02 30.66 -5.69
N GLY A 44 45.54 30.05 -4.63
CA GLY A 44 45.13 30.31 -3.26
C GLY A 44 45.86 31.53 -2.73
N ALA A 45 45.08 32.47 -2.19
CA ALA A 45 45.45 33.67 -1.45
C ALA A 45 45.64 34.96 -2.26
N GLU A 46 44.84 35.96 -1.86
CA GLU A 46 45.07 37.41 -1.91
C GLU A 46 46.38 37.85 -2.61
N GLY A 47 46.27 38.24 -3.88
CA GLY A 47 47.36 38.92 -4.60
C GLY A 47 47.62 38.47 -6.04
N SER A 48 46.92 37.44 -6.57
CA SER A 48 47.19 36.92 -7.92
C SER A 48 46.23 37.42 -9.01
N ALA A 49 45.30 38.32 -8.70
CA ALA A 49 44.42 38.95 -9.69
C ALA A 49 44.13 40.42 -9.35
N THR A 50 44.08 41.28 -10.38
CA THR A 50 43.60 42.67 -10.22
C THR A 50 42.10 42.73 -10.49
N VAL A 51 41.35 43.38 -9.60
CA VAL A 51 39.93 43.67 -9.77
C VAL A 51 39.75 44.99 -10.52
N TYR A 52 38.91 44.97 -11.54
CA TYR A 52 38.43 46.14 -12.26
C TYR A 52 36.90 46.16 -12.25
N TYR A 53 36.31 47.34 -12.41
CA TYR A 53 34.85 47.48 -12.50
C TYR A 53 34.46 48.68 -13.35
N ASP A 54 33.26 48.62 -13.93
CA ASP A 54 32.57 49.72 -14.58
C ASP A 54 31.13 49.87 -14.03
N GLU A 55 30.24 50.54 -14.74
CA GLU A 55 28.84 50.74 -14.31
C GLU A 55 27.96 49.48 -14.47
N TYR A 56 28.41 48.47 -15.24
CA TYR A 56 27.63 47.28 -15.57
C TYR A 56 28.18 46.01 -14.90
N SER A 57 29.49 45.89 -14.77
CA SER A 57 30.16 44.65 -14.34
C SER A 57 31.48 44.90 -13.62
N HIS A 58 31.96 43.88 -12.91
CA HIS A 58 33.32 43.80 -12.42
C HIS A 58 34.02 42.59 -13.03
N TRP A 59 35.33 42.68 -13.19
CA TRP A 59 36.11 41.57 -13.69
C TRP A 59 37.44 41.42 -12.96
N TRP A 60 37.93 40.20 -12.92
CA TRP A 60 39.26 39.88 -12.40
C TRP A 60 40.18 39.50 -13.54
N LEU A 61 41.38 40.08 -13.53
CA LEU A 61 42.47 39.73 -14.44
C LEU A 61 43.48 38.86 -13.69
N CYS A 62 43.64 37.60 -14.08
CA CYS A 62 44.62 36.70 -13.49
C CYS A 62 46.05 37.08 -13.93
N HIS A 63 46.96 37.32 -12.98
CA HIS A 63 48.35 37.68 -13.28
C HIS A 63 49.21 36.54 -13.86
N GLU A 64 48.75 35.29 -13.76
CA GLU A 64 49.50 34.13 -14.27
C GLU A 64 49.12 33.74 -15.69
N CYS A 65 47.88 33.99 -16.11
CA CYS A 65 47.38 33.57 -17.42
C CYS A 65 46.74 34.69 -18.26
N ASP A 66 46.68 35.93 -17.75
CA ASP A 66 46.08 37.11 -18.38
C ASP A 66 44.63 36.91 -18.86
N LYS A 67 43.91 35.92 -18.33
CA LYS A 67 42.49 35.70 -18.63
C LYS A 67 41.61 36.58 -17.75
N GLU A 68 40.54 37.09 -18.35
CA GLU A 68 39.52 37.92 -17.71
C GLU A 68 38.27 37.09 -17.41
N LEU A 69 37.72 37.27 -16.21
CA LEU A 69 36.40 36.78 -15.83
C LEU A 69 35.54 38.00 -15.44
N ALA A 70 34.51 38.30 -16.23
CA ALA A 70 33.58 39.39 -15.95
C ALA A 70 32.24 38.86 -15.39
N LEU A 71 31.79 39.44 -14.28
CA LEU A 71 30.51 39.17 -13.65
C LEU A 71 29.71 40.47 -13.46
N PRO A 72 28.38 40.45 -13.60
CA PRO A 72 27.55 41.60 -13.27
C PRO A 72 27.61 41.91 -11.76
N HIS A 73 27.22 43.13 -11.39
CA HIS A 73 27.05 43.50 -9.98
C HIS A 73 25.80 42.79 -9.42
N GLU A 74 25.97 41.62 -8.82
CA GLU A 74 24.82 40.85 -8.32
C GLU A 74 24.54 41.06 -6.83
N ILE A 75 25.57 41.25 -6.01
CA ILE A 75 25.45 41.14 -4.54
C ILE A 75 25.78 42.47 -3.86
N ALA A 76 24.88 42.95 -3.00
CA ALA A 76 25.10 44.08 -2.09
C ALA A 76 24.60 43.76 -0.68
N SER A 77 25.01 44.55 0.31
CA SER A 77 24.49 44.45 1.68
C SER A 77 23.27 45.37 1.86
N CYS A 78 22.33 44.99 2.74
CA CYS A 78 21.15 45.79 3.06
C CYS A 78 21.45 47.20 3.60
N VAL A 79 22.63 47.43 4.21
CA VAL A 79 23.07 48.77 4.66
C VAL A 79 23.60 49.65 3.53
N ALA A 80 23.97 49.04 2.40
CA ALA A 80 24.53 49.72 1.24
C ALA A 80 24.06 49.04 -0.07
N PRO A 81 22.75 49.10 -0.39
CA PRO A 81 22.17 48.31 -1.48
C PRO A 81 22.68 48.67 -2.88
N ASN A 82 23.29 49.85 -3.01
CA ASN A 82 23.89 50.34 -4.26
C ASN A 82 25.42 50.23 -4.27
N THR A 83 26.01 49.39 -3.41
CA THR A 83 27.44 49.13 -3.36
C THR A 83 27.71 47.64 -3.53
N CYS A 84 28.40 47.26 -4.60
CA CYS A 84 28.73 45.86 -4.86
C CYS A 84 29.68 45.33 -3.78
N LEU A 85 29.30 44.23 -3.14
CA LEU A 85 30.10 43.61 -2.08
C LEU A 85 31.39 42.96 -2.62
N SER A 86 31.38 42.50 -3.87
CA SER A 86 32.52 41.79 -4.49
C SER A 86 33.65 42.71 -4.96
N CYS A 87 33.33 43.93 -5.42
CA CYS A 87 34.31 44.85 -6.02
C CYS A 87 34.34 46.26 -5.38
N GLY A 88 33.37 46.61 -4.54
CA GLY A 88 33.25 47.93 -3.92
C GLY A 88 32.77 49.04 -4.84
N ALA A 89 32.29 48.72 -6.06
CA ALA A 89 31.71 49.71 -6.97
C ALA A 89 30.49 50.39 -6.32
N GLN A 90 30.43 51.71 -6.41
CA GLN A 90 29.34 52.54 -5.88
C GLN A 90 28.37 52.94 -6.99
N ASP A 91 27.14 53.26 -6.61
CA ASP A 91 26.05 53.68 -7.52
C ASP A 91 25.71 52.63 -8.61
N VAL A 92 25.92 51.34 -8.30
CA VAL A 92 25.58 50.20 -9.16
C VAL A 92 24.34 49.48 -8.63
N SER A 93 23.52 48.95 -9.54
CA SER A 93 22.33 48.17 -9.17
C SER A 93 22.71 46.72 -8.88
N CYS A 94 22.54 46.28 -7.63
CA CYS A 94 22.71 44.87 -7.23
C CYS A 94 21.33 44.20 -7.08
N GLN A 95 21.19 42.96 -7.54
CA GLN A 95 19.90 42.24 -7.53
C GLN A 95 19.66 41.51 -6.20
N ASN A 96 20.73 40.96 -5.62
CA ASN A 96 20.71 40.19 -4.39
C ASN A 96 21.19 41.06 -3.23
N ILE A 97 20.23 41.54 -2.43
CA ILE A 97 20.51 42.29 -1.22
C ILE A 97 20.62 41.31 -0.05
N MET A 98 21.82 41.17 0.50
CA MET A 98 22.07 40.30 1.65
C MET A 98 21.81 41.06 2.96
N CYS A 99 21.00 40.45 3.81
CA CYS A 99 20.77 40.89 5.19
C CYS A 99 21.71 40.16 6.15
N ASP A 100 22.07 40.81 7.27
CA ASP A 100 22.82 40.14 8.33
C ASP A 100 21.90 39.15 9.06
N THR A 101 22.25 37.87 9.01
CA THR A 101 21.52 36.77 9.70
C THR A 101 22.18 36.36 11.01
N LEU A 102 23.33 36.95 11.38
CA LEU A 102 24.13 36.48 12.52
C LEU A 102 23.62 36.97 13.88
N ASN A 103 22.68 37.90 13.94
CA ASN A 103 22.01 38.34 15.18
C ASN A 103 20.62 38.94 14.86
N PRO A 104 19.61 38.12 14.51
CA PRO A 104 18.27 38.60 14.25
C PRO A 104 17.68 39.33 15.46
N ILE A 105 16.85 40.34 15.19
CA ILE A 105 16.03 40.98 16.21
C ILE A 105 14.63 40.38 16.22
N TYR A 106 14.14 40.07 17.41
CA TYR A 106 12.80 39.52 17.62
C TYR A 106 11.70 40.58 17.44
N LYS A 107 10.64 40.23 16.72
CA LYS A 107 9.47 41.08 16.43
C LYS A 107 8.18 40.28 16.56
N TRP A 108 7.09 41.00 16.76
CA TRP A 108 5.75 40.43 16.81
C TRP A 108 4.67 41.46 16.47
N ASP A 109 3.50 40.96 16.06
CA ASP A 109 2.28 41.74 15.81
C ASP A 109 1.03 41.04 16.39
N GLU A 110 -0.16 41.45 15.95
CA GLU A 110 -1.43 40.89 16.44
C GLU A 110 -1.63 39.40 16.14
N THR A 111 -0.86 38.82 15.22
CA THR A 111 -1.03 37.45 14.74
C THR A 111 0.22 36.60 14.87
N TYR A 112 1.41 37.16 14.62
CA TYR A 112 2.64 36.40 14.48
C TYR A 112 3.84 36.98 15.24
N HIS A 113 4.83 36.13 15.42
CA HIS A 113 6.22 36.41 15.78
C HIS A 113 7.11 36.20 14.56
N TRP A 114 8.20 36.94 14.47
CA TRP A 114 9.24 36.69 13.48
C TRP A 114 10.59 37.25 13.88
N GLU A 115 11.62 36.76 13.20
CA GLU A 115 12.98 37.30 13.25
C GLU A 115 13.21 38.29 12.10
N ALA A 116 13.83 39.43 12.41
CA ALA A 116 14.12 40.48 11.43
C ALA A 116 15.62 40.84 11.43
N CYS A 117 16.10 41.33 10.29
CA CYS A 117 17.46 41.82 10.15
C CYS A 117 17.70 43.01 11.10
N PRO A 118 18.78 43.03 11.91
CA PRO A 118 19.07 44.14 12.82
C PRO A 118 19.35 45.47 12.10
N ASP A 119 19.86 45.40 10.87
CA ASP A 119 20.31 46.57 10.12
C ASP A 119 19.21 47.25 9.32
N CYS A 120 18.36 46.48 8.64
CA CYS A 120 17.27 47.02 7.82
C CYS A 120 15.87 46.83 8.42
N GLY A 121 15.70 45.93 9.39
CA GLY A 121 14.43 45.65 10.05
C GLY A 121 13.44 44.80 9.21
N GLU A 122 13.84 44.36 8.01
CA GLU A 122 13.04 43.47 7.19
C GLU A 122 12.98 42.06 7.78
N PRO A 123 11.84 41.34 7.66
CA PRO A 123 11.73 39.95 8.08
C PRO A 123 12.79 39.10 7.37
N LEU A 124 13.39 38.17 8.10
CA LEU A 124 14.28 37.19 7.50
C LEU A 124 13.42 36.10 6.85
N ASP A 125 13.49 35.99 5.52
CA ASP A 125 12.80 34.97 4.73
C ASP A 125 13.60 33.65 4.80
N ILE A 126 13.57 33.02 5.97
CA ILE A 126 14.09 31.69 6.22
C ILE A 126 12.89 30.84 6.65
N ASP A 127 12.73 29.68 6.02
CA ASP A 127 11.65 28.73 6.33
C ASP A 127 11.57 28.51 7.86
N ASP A 128 10.35 28.55 8.41
CA ASP A 128 10.00 28.36 9.83
C ASP A 128 10.33 29.49 10.83
N LEU A 129 10.69 30.71 10.39
CA LEU A 129 10.90 31.88 11.29
C LEU A 129 9.69 32.82 11.43
N ILE A 130 8.50 32.42 10.99
CA ILE A 130 7.24 33.12 11.31
C ILE A 130 6.29 32.14 12.00
N TRP A 131 5.88 32.45 13.23
CA TRP A 131 5.04 31.56 14.03
C TRP A 131 3.97 32.33 14.83
N THR A 132 2.96 31.64 15.32
CA THR A 132 1.76 32.24 15.97
C THR A 132 1.97 32.47 17.47
N HIS A 133 0.99 33.13 18.11
CA HIS A 133 0.95 33.24 19.57
C HIS A 133 0.37 31.98 20.22
N THR A 134 0.98 31.51 21.30
CA THR A 134 0.53 30.36 22.11
C THR A 134 0.45 30.75 23.58
N ALA A 135 -0.40 30.06 24.35
CA ALA A 135 -0.59 30.34 25.78
C ALA A 135 -0.72 29.06 26.60
N SER A 136 -0.32 29.12 27.87
CA SER A 136 -0.53 28.05 28.84
C SER A 136 -1.93 28.11 29.46
N CYS A 137 -2.44 26.97 29.93
CA CYS A 137 -3.76 26.86 30.54
C CYS A 137 -3.94 27.74 31.80
N ASP A 138 -2.85 28.08 32.46
CA ASP A 138 -2.85 28.90 33.69
C ASP A 138 -2.86 30.40 33.38
N ALA A 139 -2.57 30.78 32.12
CA ALA A 139 -2.58 32.15 31.64
C ALA A 139 -3.08 32.26 30.18
N PRO A 140 -4.32 31.79 29.86
CA PRO A 140 -4.76 31.53 28.48
C PRO A 140 -4.90 32.77 27.59
N ASN A 141 -4.80 33.97 28.16
CA ASN A 141 -4.92 35.24 27.44
C ASN A 141 -3.58 36.00 27.33
N THR A 142 -2.47 35.37 27.71
CA THR A 142 -1.13 35.95 27.65
C THR A 142 -0.25 35.05 26.81
N CYS A 143 0.39 35.59 25.79
CA CYS A 143 1.30 34.82 24.95
C CYS A 143 2.52 34.43 25.79
N ASP A 144 2.88 33.15 25.83
CA ASP A 144 3.97 32.68 26.68
C ASP A 144 5.34 33.16 26.21
N GLU A 145 5.49 33.41 24.91
CA GLU A 145 6.76 33.83 24.32
C GLU A 145 7.00 35.34 24.43
N CYS A 146 6.00 36.17 24.06
CA CYS A 146 6.16 37.62 24.05
C CYS A 146 5.46 38.35 25.21
N GLY A 147 4.61 37.66 25.99
CA GLY A 147 3.82 38.26 27.07
C GLY A 147 2.67 39.16 26.60
N ALA A 148 2.39 39.21 25.30
CA ALA A 148 1.34 40.07 24.76
C ALA A 148 -0.05 39.56 25.14
N GLN A 149 -0.97 40.50 25.37
CA GLN A 149 -2.38 40.25 25.64
C GLN A 149 -3.23 40.86 24.53
N GLY A 150 -4.35 40.23 24.20
CA GLY A 150 -5.23 40.70 23.12
C GLY A 150 -4.70 40.42 21.71
N VAL A 151 -3.70 39.56 21.59
CA VAL A 151 -3.21 38.97 20.34
C VAL A 151 -3.97 37.70 20.01
N LYS A 152 -3.96 37.28 18.75
CA LYS A 152 -4.64 36.07 18.31
C LYS A 152 -3.84 34.83 18.70
N MET A 153 -4.35 34.07 19.68
CA MET A 153 -3.78 32.77 20.06
C MET A 153 -4.20 31.68 19.07
N GLU A 154 -3.26 30.80 18.71
CA GLU A 154 -3.58 29.60 17.92
C GLU A 154 -4.18 28.50 18.79
N TYR A 155 -3.54 28.19 19.92
CA TYR A 155 -4.04 27.21 20.88
C TYR A 155 -3.49 27.44 22.29
N THR A 156 -4.15 26.80 23.27
CA THR A 156 -3.75 26.77 24.68
C THR A 156 -3.26 25.38 25.05
N TYR A 157 -2.07 25.25 25.64
CA TYR A 157 -1.53 23.96 26.06
C TYR A 157 -1.61 23.77 27.59
N HIS A 158 -1.62 22.51 28.03
CA HIS A 158 -1.64 22.13 29.44
C HIS A 158 -0.23 21.77 29.91
N ALA A 159 0.07 22.05 31.19
CA ALA A 159 1.34 21.66 31.79
C ALA A 159 1.49 20.13 31.87
N ASP A 160 2.73 19.63 31.84
CA ASP A 160 3.07 18.19 31.88
C ASP A 160 2.84 17.53 33.26
N GLU A 161 2.42 18.30 34.27
CA GLU A 161 2.15 17.79 35.62
C GLU A 161 0.66 17.45 35.78
N PHE A 162 0.38 16.15 35.91
CA PHE A 162 -0.96 15.62 36.14
C PHE A 162 -1.03 14.87 37.48
N GLU A 163 -2.16 15.00 38.17
CA GLU A 163 -2.47 14.22 39.37
C GLU A 163 -3.57 13.20 39.09
N MET A 164 -3.40 11.99 39.62
CA MET A 164 -4.39 10.93 39.51
C MET A 164 -5.48 11.15 40.56
N ARG A 165 -6.72 11.29 40.10
CA ARG A 165 -7.92 11.38 40.94
C ARG A 165 -8.81 10.19 40.64
N HIS A 166 -9.77 9.93 41.53
CA HIS A 166 -10.74 8.85 41.34
C HIS A 166 -12.12 9.19 41.90
N ASP A 167 -13.14 8.52 41.40
CA ASP A 167 -14.51 8.50 41.93
C ASP A 167 -14.92 7.05 42.26
N GLU A 168 -16.23 6.76 42.30
CA GLU A 168 -16.75 5.41 42.54
C GLU A 168 -16.45 4.45 41.38
N TYR A 169 -16.24 4.94 40.16
CA TYR A 169 -16.13 4.13 38.94
C TYR A 169 -14.77 4.23 38.25
N TYR A 170 -14.11 5.38 38.25
CA TYR A 170 -12.93 5.58 37.41
C TYR A 170 -11.85 6.40 38.11
N HIS A 171 -10.62 6.21 37.64
CA HIS A 171 -9.50 7.12 37.78
C HIS A 171 -9.40 8.03 36.55
N TRP A 172 -8.91 9.25 36.74
CA TRP A 172 -8.51 10.14 35.66
C TRP A 172 -7.30 10.98 36.07
N GLU A 173 -6.62 11.49 35.06
CA GLU A 173 -5.58 12.49 35.22
C GLU A 173 -6.20 13.89 35.16
N ALA A 174 -5.83 14.74 36.11
CA ALA A 174 -6.20 16.15 36.12
C ALA A 174 -4.94 17.00 36.02
N CYS A 175 -4.94 17.99 35.12
CA CYS A 175 -3.85 18.95 35.01
C CYS A 175 -3.72 19.70 36.34
N VAL A 176 -2.53 19.73 36.93
CA VAL A 176 -2.29 20.38 38.23
C VAL A 176 -2.52 21.90 38.16
N GLY A 177 -2.25 22.53 37.01
CA GLY A 177 -2.37 23.97 36.82
C GLY A 177 -3.82 24.48 36.77
N CYS A 178 -4.64 23.90 35.89
CA CYS A 178 -6.00 24.37 35.65
C CYS A 178 -7.11 23.43 36.18
N GLY A 179 -6.75 22.23 36.64
CA GLY A 179 -7.70 21.21 37.10
C GLY A 179 -8.50 20.56 35.98
N ALA A 180 -8.20 20.86 34.70
CA ALA A 180 -8.85 20.23 33.57
C ALA A 180 -8.58 18.73 33.59
N ARG A 181 -9.65 17.96 33.45
CA ARG A 181 -9.60 16.51 33.32
C ARG A 181 -9.09 16.15 31.93
N VAL A 182 -8.11 15.28 31.87
CA VAL A 182 -7.72 14.59 30.64
C VAL A 182 -8.70 13.43 30.44
N GLU A 183 -9.27 13.30 29.25
CA GLU A 183 -10.42 12.40 29.00
C GLU A 183 -10.09 10.90 29.05
N VAL A 184 -8.87 10.51 29.41
CA VAL A 184 -8.52 9.10 29.57
C VAL A 184 -8.98 8.62 30.94
N LEU A 185 -9.97 7.74 30.93
CA LEU A 185 -10.51 7.08 32.11
C LEU A 185 -9.94 5.68 32.28
N TYR A 186 -9.55 5.37 33.51
CA TYR A 186 -9.12 4.02 33.88
C TYR A 186 -10.08 3.47 34.93
N GLY A 187 -10.69 2.31 34.69
CA GLY A 187 -11.53 1.66 35.70
C GLY A 187 -10.75 1.34 36.97
N HIS A 188 -11.45 1.19 38.09
CA HIS A 188 -10.95 0.49 39.26
C HIS A 188 -10.71 -0.98 38.94
N VAL A 189 -9.54 -1.46 39.34
CA VAL A 189 -9.14 -2.86 39.25
C VAL A 189 -9.03 -3.39 40.67
N GLY A 190 -9.63 -4.54 40.94
CA GLY A 190 -9.60 -5.19 42.24
C GLY A 190 -9.08 -6.62 42.13
N TYR A 191 -8.54 -7.16 43.22
CA TYR A 191 -8.13 -8.57 43.24
C TYR A 191 -9.35 -9.48 43.39
N CYS A 192 -9.28 -10.70 42.86
CA CYS A 192 -10.37 -11.67 42.97
C CYS A 192 -10.75 -12.09 44.41
N ASP A 193 -9.86 -11.95 45.40
CA ASP A 193 -10.15 -12.19 46.82
C ASP A 193 -10.65 -10.93 47.58
N ALA A 194 -10.52 -9.76 46.96
CA ALA A 194 -11.02 -8.49 47.45
C ALA A 194 -11.67 -7.69 46.31
N PRO A 195 -12.75 -8.21 45.69
CA PRO A 195 -13.31 -7.70 44.44
C PRO A 195 -13.99 -6.33 44.58
N THR A 196 -13.98 -5.75 45.78
CA THR A 196 -14.56 -4.44 46.10
C THR A 196 -13.49 -3.44 46.55
N THR A 197 -12.20 -3.77 46.44
CA THR A 197 -11.09 -2.90 46.83
C THR A 197 -10.22 -2.61 45.62
N CYS A 198 -9.98 -1.33 45.30
CA CYS A 198 -9.08 -0.95 44.21
C CYS A 198 -7.62 -1.16 44.58
N ILE A 199 -6.86 -1.77 43.69
CA ILE A 199 -5.42 -2.01 43.85
C ILE A 199 -4.57 -0.73 43.70
N TYR A 200 -5.08 0.28 43.00
CA TYR A 200 -4.35 1.50 42.69
C TYR A 200 -4.56 2.61 43.73
N CYS A 201 -5.75 2.69 44.31
CA CYS A 201 -6.12 3.77 45.24
C CYS A 201 -6.60 3.27 46.61
N ASP A 202 -6.60 1.96 46.88
CA ASP A 202 -7.04 1.32 48.13
C ASP A 202 -8.50 1.64 48.53
N ALA A 203 -9.29 2.22 47.63
CA ALA A 203 -10.69 2.56 47.88
C ALA A 203 -11.54 1.27 47.98
N THR A 204 -12.47 1.24 48.94
CA THR A 204 -13.29 0.04 49.27
C THR A 204 -14.80 0.23 49.04
N ASP A 205 -15.23 1.46 48.79
CA ASP A 205 -16.61 1.85 48.47
C ASP A 205 -16.66 2.30 47.00
N ILE A 206 -16.25 1.42 46.09
CA ILE A 206 -16.10 1.68 44.66
C ILE A 206 -16.64 0.50 43.84
N VAL A 207 -16.99 0.76 42.59
CA VAL A 207 -17.30 -0.26 41.59
C VAL A 207 -16.01 -0.62 40.85
N VAL A 208 -15.55 -1.84 41.08
CA VAL A 208 -14.43 -2.45 40.37
C VAL A 208 -14.91 -2.95 38.99
N GLN A 209 -14.31 -2.45 37.90
CA GLN A 209 -14.68 -2.84 36.53
C GLN A 209 -13.91 -4.08 36.06
N GLU A 210 -12.72 -4.31 36.58
CA GLU A 210 -11.88 -5.44 36.21
C GLU A 210 -11.35 -6.16 37.44
N ILE A 211 -11.44 -7.48 37.40
CA ILE A 211 -10.93 -8.34 38.46
C ILE A 211 -9.60 -8.93 38.01
N GLU A 212 -8.54 -8.51 38.67
CA GLU A 212 -7.20 -9.04 38.48
C GLU A 212 -7.03 -10.35 39.25
N HIS A 213 -6.39 -11.29 38.58
CA HIS A 213 -6.12 -12.63 39.08
C HIS A 213 -4.61 -12.82 39.20
N ASP A 214 -4.17 -13.25 40.38
CA ASP A 214 -2.77 -13.57 40.61
C ASP A 214 -2.48 -15.01 40.15
N TYR A 215 -2.08 -15.13 38.89
CA TYR A 215 -1.73 -16.40 38.24
C TYR A 215 -0.25 -16.75 38.51
N ASP A 216 0.04 -17.26 39.70
CA ASP A 216 1.41 -17.62 40.14
C ASP A 216 1.62 -19.14 40.31
N THR A 217 0.63 -19.98 39.95
CA THR A 217 0.80 -21.44 40.02
C THR A 217 0.79 -22.12 38.65
N ASP A 218 1.90 -22.75 38.33
CA ASP A 218 2.07 -23.68 37.21
C ASP A 218 1.43 -25.02 37.57
N ALA A 219 0.10 -25.07 37.54
CA ALA A 219 -0.64 -26.30 37.74
C ALA A 219 -0.52 -27.22 36.51
N TYR A 220 -0.46 -28.53 36.74
CA TYR A 220 -0.29 -29.50 35.66
C TYR A 220 -0.90 -30.87 35.98
N ASP A 221 -1.16 -31.61 34.92
CA ASP A 221 -1.38 -33.05 34.91
C ASP A 221 -0.42 -33.73 33.91
N ASP A 222 -0.53 -35.04 33.71
CA ASP A 222 0.37 -35.81 32.83
C ASP A 222 0.39 -35.30 31.37
N THR A 223 -0.64 -34.56 30.95
CA THR A 223 -0.90 -34.18 29.55
C THR A 223 -1.03 -32.67 29.32
N HIS A 224 -1.38 -31.89 30.35
CA HIS A 224 -1.64 -30.47 30.25
C HIS A 224 -0.98 -29.66 31.38
N CYS A 225 -0.70 -28.39 31.09
CA CYS A 225 -0.34 -27.37 32.06
C CYS A 225 -1.29 -26.16 31.93
N TRP A 226 -1.53 -25.47 33.03
CA TRP A 226 -2.33 -24.24 33.08
C TRP A 226 -1.83 -23.33 34.19
N TRP A 227 -2.21 -22.07 34.11
CA TRP A 227 -2.06 -21.17 35.23
C TRP A 227 -3.33 -21.17 36.06
N GLU A 228 -3.17 -21.37 37.36
CA GLU A 228 -4.27 -21.29 38.31
C GLU A 228 -4.08 -20.07 39.21
N CYS A 229 -5.15 -19.30 39.39
CA CYS A 229 -5.12 -18.16 40.27
C CYS A 229 -5.01 -18.63 41.71
N VAL A 230 -3.98 -18.18 42.44
CA VAL A 230 -3.70 -18.63 43.81
C VAL A 230 -4.76 -18.24 44.83
N LEU A 231 -5.60 -17.27 44.47
CA LEU A 231 -6.58 -16.64 45.34
C LEU A 231 -7.98 -17.26 45.16
N CYS A 232 -8.43 -17.50 43.92
CA CYS A 232 -9.78 -18.01 43.64
C CYS A 232 -9.82 -19.38 42.95
N GLY A 233 -8.70 -19.89 42.44
CA GLY A 233 -8.63 -21.16 41.70
C GLY A 233 -9.10 -21.10 40.25
N ASP A 234 -9.33 -19.90 39.71
CA ASP A 234 -9.67 -19.74 38.28
C ASP A 234 -8.51 -20.22 37.40
N ILE A 235 -8.87 -20.87 36.29
CA ILE A 235 -7.93 -21.50 35.36
C ILE A 235 -7.76 -20.63 34.11
N TYR A 236 -6.52 -20.31 33.79
CA TYR A 236 -6.14 -19.57 32.60
C TYR A 236 -5.20 -20.39 31.71
N SER A 237 -5.41 -20.29 30.39
CA SER A 237 -4.54 -20.85 29.35
C SER A 237 -4.18 -22.34 29.52
N LYS A 238 -5.17 -23.20 29.81
CA LYS A 238 -4.95 -24.65 29.84
C LYS A 238 -4.58 -25.19 28.46
N GLY A 239 -3.35 -25.70 28.34
CA GLY A 239 -2.78 -26.22 27.10
C GLY A 239 -1.96 -27.49 27.32
N VAL A 240 -1.58 -28.15 26.23
CA VAL A 240 -0.67 -29.31 26.30
C VAL A 240 0.75 -28.88 26.67
N HIS A 241 1.53 -29.78 27.26
CA HIS A 241 2.93 -29.49 27.57
C HIS A 241 3.75 -29.24 26.31
N LYS A 242 4.54 -28.16 26.33
CA LYS A 242 5.44 -27.80 25.24
C LYS A 242 6.88 -27.77 25.72
N ALA A 243 7.81 -28.31 24.95
CA ALA A 243 9.24 -28.24 25.26
C ALA A 243 9.99 -27.33 24.29
N SER A 244 11.21 -26.94 24.65
CA SER A 244 12.15 -26.34 23.72
C SER A 244 13.10 -27.39 23.16
N CYS A 245 13.70 -27.15 22.00
CA CYS A 245 14.68 -28.08 21.41
C CYS A 245 15.93 -28.27 22.27
N TRP A 246 16.24 -27.30 23.13
CA TRP A 246 17.41 -27.29 24.00
C TRP A 246 17.19 -28.07 25.30
N GLU A 247 15.94 -28.20 25.73
CA GLU A 247 15.54 -28.97 26.90
C GLU A 247 14.27 -29.79 26.59
N PRO A 248 14.39 -30.89 25.82
CA PRO A 248 13.25 -31.61 25.24
C PRO A 248 12.40 -32.36 26.26
N GLU A 249 12.96 -32.60 27.45
CA GLU A 249 12.27 -33.26 28.55
C GLU A 249 11.61 -32.26 29.49
N ARG A 250 11.75 -30.94 29.29
CA ARG A 250 11.27 -29.92 30.23
C ARG A 250 10.16 -29.10 29.59
N CYS A 251 8.98 -29.08 30.21
CA CYS A 251 7.92 -28.19 29.78
C CYS A 251 8.35 -26.73 30.00
N ILE A 252 8.24 -25.88 28.98
CA ILE A 252 8.63 -24.46 29.06
C ILE A 252 7.66 -23.61 29.88
N TYR A 253 6.45 -24.10 30.09
CA TYR A 253 5.42 -23.37 30.81
C TYR A 253 5.39 -23.71 32.30
N CYS A 254 5.55 -24.98 32.67
CA CYS A 254 5.45 -25.43 34.07
C CYS A 254 6.72 -26.06 34.65
N ASP A 255 7.81 -26.04 33.88
CA ASP A 255 9.14 -26.54 34.26
C ASP A 255 9.27 -28.05 34.55
N GLN A 256 8.16 -28.79 34.43
CA GLN A 256 8.13 -30.20 34.78
C GLN A 256 8.84 -31.08 33.76
N ARG A 257 9.44 -32.17 34.27
CA ARG A 257 10.17 -33.15 33.45
C ARG A 257 9.48 -34.50 33.30
N ASP A 258 8.62 -34.86 34.26
CA ASP A 258 7.91 -36.13 34.29
C ASP A 258 6.49 -35.98 33.69
N VAL A 259 6.40 -35.30 32.55
CA VAL A 259 5.12 -35.01 31.85
C VAL A 259 5.20 -35.38 30.37
N THR A 260 4.05 -35.60 29.74
CA THR A 260 3.99 -35.94 28.31
C THR A 260 4.07 -34.66 27.48
N ILE A 261 5.22 -34.39 26.89
CA ILE A 261 5.41 -33.29 25.93
C ILE A 261 4.67 -33.62 24.62
N ALA A 262 3.73 -32.78 24.23
CA ALA A 262 2.95 -32.94 23.01
C ALA A 262 3.47 -32.08 21.84
N GLU A 263 4.09 -30.92 22.14
CA GLU A 263 4.54 -29.96 21.12
C GLU A 263 5.91 -29.34 21.46
N PHE A 264 6.58 -28.72 20.49
CA PHE A 264 7.83 -27.99 20.68
C PHE A 264 7.69 -26.52 20.24
N TYR A 265 8.07 -25.58 21.11
CA TYR A 265 7.71 -24.15 20.96
C TYR A 265 8.63 -23.31 20.07
N ASN A 266 9.79 -23.81 19.62
CA ASN A 266 10.73 -22.99 18.84
C ASN A 266 11.32 -23.76 17.65
N HIS A 267 10.63 -23.72 16.52
CA HIS A 267 11.18 -24.13 15.21
C HIS A 267 11.14 -22.97 14.21
N ALA A 268 11.37 -21.74 14.69
CA ALA A 268 11.51 -20.57 13.81
C ALA A 268 12.61 -20.84 12.75
N PRO A 269 12.34 -20.61 11.45
CA PRO A 269 13.26 -20.92 10.33
C PRO A 269 14.68 -20.36 10.45
N GLU A 270 14.83 -19.23 11.13
CA GLU A 270 16.03 -18.41 11.16
C GLU A 270 17.13 -18.88 12.13
N TYR A 271 16.85 -19.86 13.01
CA TYR A 271 17.81 -20.40 13.99
C TYR A 271 18.11 -21.90 13.81
N ARG A 272 17.82 -22.45 12.63
CA ARG A 272 17.87 -23.90 12.43
C ARG A 272 19.26 -24.38 12.01
N ASP A 273 19.96 -25.06 12.92
CA ASP A 273 21.08 -25.96 12.58
C ASP A 273 20.44 -27.29 12.12
N GLU A 274 20.12 -27.37 10.84
CA GLU A 274 19.44 -28.52 10.22
C GLU A 274 20.44 -29.51 9.65
N VAL A 275 20.13 -30.79 9.73
CA VAL A 275 20.92 -31.86 9.11
C VAL A 275 20.00 -32.95 8.60
N TYR A 276 20.25 -33.39 7.37
CA TYR A 276 19.61 -34.59 6.85
C TYR A 276 20.14 -35.82 7.57
N ARG A 277 19.24 -36.62 8.13
CA ARG A 277 19.57 -37.89 8.78
C ARG A 277 18.81 -39.03 8.12
N ALA A 278 19.45 -40.19 8.02
CA ALA A 278 18.74 -41.42 7.73
C ALA A 278 17.83 -41.75 8.92
N ILE A 279 16.51 -41.76 8.68
CA ILE A 279 15.53 -42.15 9.69
C ILE A 279 15.13 -43.63 9.55
N SER A 280 15.43 -44.23 8.39
CA SER A 280 15.30 -45.65 8.13
C SER A 280 16.27 -46.08 7.01
N ASP A 281 16.29 -47.37 6.71
CA ASP A 281 17.11 -47.92 5.61
C ASP A 281 16.62 -47.46 4.22
N THR A 282 15.41 -46.89 4.13
CA THR A 282 14.81 -46.43 2.86
C THR A 282 14.55 -44.93 2.82
N GLN A 283 14.67 -44.21 3.95
CA GLN A 283 14.30 -42.80 4.04
C GLN A 283 15.29 -41.95 4.83
N CYS A 284 15.47 -40.71 4.37
CA CYS A 284 16.10 -39.63 5.10
C CYS A 284 15.14 -38.44 5.29
N GLN A 285 15.42 -37.62 6.28
CA GLN A 285 14.57 -36.48 6.63
C GLN A 285 15.45 -35.33 7.12
N LEU A 286 15.06 -34.11 6.77
CA LEU A 286 15.65 -32.91 7.33
C LEU A 286 15.25 -32.82 8.81
N CYS A 287 16.25 -32.94 9.68
CA CYS A 287 16.02 -32.99 11.12
C CYS A 287 16.70 -31.82 11.82
N CYS A 288 16.13 -31.37 12.93
CA CYS A 288 16.85 -30.50 13.86
C CYS A 288 18.07 -31.26 14.38
N LYS A 289 19.27 -30.70 14.24
CA LYS A 289 20.49 -31.36 14.71
C LYS A 289 20.51 -31.59 16.23
N LEU A 290 19.77 -30.77 16.98
CA LEU A 290 19.72 -30.79 18.44
C LEU A 290 18.72 -31.82 18.97
N CYS A 291 17.45 -31.73 18.56
CA CYS A 291 16.39 -32.60 19.09
C CYS A 291 16.05 -33.79 18.18
N GLY A 292 16.53 -33.82 16.93
CA GLY A 292 16.24 -34.89 15.97
C GLY A 292 14.82 -34.88 15.41
N MET A 293 14.01 -33.86 15.72
CA MET A 293 12.67 -33.71 15.15
C MET A 293 12.76 -33.43 13.66
N GLY A 294 11.97 -34.17 12.88
CA GLY A 294 11.84 -33.98 11.44
C GLY A 294 11.01 -32.75 11.10
N PHE A 295 11.50 -31.91 10.19
CA PHE A 295 10.80 -30.70 9.74
C PHE A 295 9.92 -30.94 8.51
N GLU A 296 10.27 -31.94 7.70
CA GLU A 296 9.63 -32.23 6.41
C GLU A 296 9.16 -33.68 6.35
N GLU A 297 8.33 -34.06 5.39
CA GLU A 297 7.99 -35.47 5.22
C GLU A 297 9.23 -36.31 4.87
N PRO A 298 9.37 -37.53 5.43
CA PRO A 298 10.46 -38.44 5.08
C PRO A 298 10.59 -38.69 3.57
N GLN A 299 11.77 -38.41 3.02
CA GLN A 299 12.07 -38.61 1.61
C GLN A 299 12.89 -39.88 1.41
N GLN A 300 12.82 -40.49 0.22
CA GLN A 300 13.70 -41.61 -0.11
C GLN A 300 15.15 -41.12 -0.21
N HIS A 301 16.09 -42.03 0.02
CA HIS A 301 17.50 -41.71 -0.22
C HIS A 301 17.71 -41.32 -1.69
N ALA A 302 18.52 -40.29 -1.90
CA ALA A 302 18.86 -39.78 -3.22
C ALA A 302 20.37 -39.77 -3.42
N ALA A 303 20.84 -40.21 -4.59
CA ALA A 303 22.24 -40.36 -4.92
C ALA A 303 22.57 -39.71 -6.27
N TYR A 304 23.84 -39.38 -6.48
CA TYR A 304 24.29 -38.89 -7.78
C TYR A 304 24.38 -40.03 -8.79
N CYS A 305 24.15 -39.74 -10.07
CA CYS A 305 24.24 -40.75 -11.12
C CYS A 305 25.64 -41.42 -11.21
N TRP A 306 26.70 -40.70 -10.82
CA TRP A 306 28.10 -41.19 -10.79
C TRP A 306 28.54 -41.79 -9.45
N ASP A 307 27.76 -41.62 -8.38
CA ASP A 307 28.05 -42.20 -7.07
C ASP A 307 26.74 -42.65 -6.41
N LYS A 308 26.40 -43.91 -6.68
CA LYS A 308 25.16 -44.55 -6.23
C LYS A 308 25.27 -45.21 -4.85
N GLU A 309 26.46 -45.20 -4.25
CA GLU A 309 26.71 -45.94 -3.00
C GLU A 309 26.33 -45.12 -1.76
N GLU A 310 26.28 -43.79 -1.87
CA GLU A 310 26.02 -42.87 -0.77
C GLU A 310 24.91 -41.87 -1.09
N CYS A 311 23.97 -41.67 -0.14
CA CYS A 311 22.98 -40.61 -0.28
C CYS A 311 23.65 -39.24 -0.16
N TYR A 312 23.54 -38.37 -1.17
CA TYR A 312 24.18 -37.06 -1.16
C TYR A 312 23.60 -36.11 -0.10
N ARG A 313 22.37 -36.39 0.39
CA ARG A 313 21.71 -35.59 1.42
C ARG A 313 22.18 -35.95 2.82
N CYS A 314 22.20 -37.25 3.16
CA CYS A 314 22.42 -37.71 4.54
C CYS A 314 23.67 -38.60 4.76
N GLY A 315 24.38 -38.98 3.69
CA GLY A 315 25.58 -39.83 3.76
C GLY A 315 25.31 -41.32 4.08
N TYR A 316 24.08 -41.80 3.91
CA TYR A 316 23.76 -43.21 4.19
C TYR A 316 24.40 -44.12 3.12
N GLY A 317 25.28 -45.04 3.55
CA GLY A 317 26.14 -45.85 2.67
C GLY A 317 25.61 -47.23 2.27
N ALA A 318 24.29 -47.39 2.16
CA ALA A 318 23.63 -48.63 1.73
C ALA A 318 22.43 -48.35 0.80
N CYS A 319 22.53 -47.27 0.02
CA CYS A 319 21.45 -46.76 -0.82
C CYS A 319 21.32 -47.51 -2.16
N VAL A 320 21.22 -48.83 -2.13
CA VAL A 320 21.09 -49.64 -3.37
C VAL A 320 19.81 -49.28 -4.14
N ASP A 321 18.81 -48.71 -3.45
CA ASP A 321 17.53 -48.26 -3.99
C ASP A 321 17.37 -46.72 -3.99
N ALA A 322 18.45 -45.94 -3.93
CA ALA A 322 18.32 -44.48 -3.99
C ALA A 322 17.79 -44.02 -5.35
N ILE A 323 16.95 -42.97 -5.31
CA ILE A 323 16.54 -42.26 -6.52
C ILE A 323 17.76 -41.47 -7.05
N VAL A 324 18.07 -41.64 -8.33
CA VAL A 324 19.06 -40.81 -9.02
C VAL A 324 18.38 -39.49 -9.35
N ASP A 325 18.69 -38.45 -8.57
CA ASP A 325 17.98 -37.15 -8.64
C ASP A 325 18.68 -36.16 -9.59
N GLU A 326 19.99 -36.32 -9.79
CA GLU A 326 20.79 -35.44 -10.65
C GLU A 326 21.62 -36.20 -11.69
N HIS A 327 21.35 -35.88 -12.95
CA HIS A 327 22.19 -36.19 -14.11
C HIS A 327 22.94 -34.89 -14.50
N GLU A 328 24.27 -34.94 -14.65
CA GLU A 328 25.01 -33.80 -15.23
C GLU A 328 24.48 -33.53 -16.66
N ASP A 329 24.60 -32.28 -17.15
CA ASP A 329 24.28 -31.79 -18.51
C ASP A 329 25.08 -32.47 -19.66
N LYS A 330 25.43 -33.75 -19.50
CA LYS A 330 26.12 -34.58 -20.46
C LYS A 330 25.14 -35.63 -20.95
N ASP A 331 24.33 -35.24 -21.92
CA ASP A 331 23.31 -36.06 -22.52
C ASP A 331 23.65 -36.39 -23.99
N GLU A 332 23.19 -37.55 -24.47
CA GLU A 332 23.36 -37.95 -25.86
C GLU A 332 22.16 -38.74 -26.38
N TYR A 333 21.90 -38.63 -27.68
CA TYR A 333 20.88 -39.42 -28.37
C TYR A 333 21.52 -40.67 -28.97
N VAL A 334 21.16 -41.83 -28.43
CA VAL A 334 21.68 -43.13 -28.89
C VAL A 334 20.62 -43.90 -29.66
N ARG A 335 21.06 -44.62 -30.70
CA ARG A 335 20.19 -45.55 -31.43
C ARG A 335 19.96 -46.79 -30.57
N ILE A 336 18.72 -47.06 -30.20
CA ILE A 336 18.34 -48.26 -29.42
C ILE A 336 17.69 -49.34 -30.29
N SER A 337 17.12 -48.98 -31.45
CA SER A 337 16.57 -49.95 -32.41
C SER A 337 16.63 -49.42 -33.86
N ASP A 338 15.99 -50.11 -34.80
CA ASP A 338 15.83 -49.61 -36.18
C ASP A 338 14.71 -48.57 -36.31
N THR A 339 13.83 -48.50 -35.32
CA THR A 339 12.65 -47.63 -35.31
C THR A 339 12.76 -46.50 -34.28
N GLU A 340 13.64 -46.63 -33.28
CA GLU A 340 13.72 -45.70 -32.13
C GLU A 340 15.16 -45.34 -31.73
N HIS A 341 15.29 -44.12 -31.21
CA HIS A 341 16.42 -43.63 -30.43
C HIS A 341 15.98 -43.32 -29.00
N GLN A 342 16.93 -43.13 -28.09
CA GLN A 342 16.64 -42.71 -26.73
C GLN A 342 17.63 -41.64 -26.28
N HIS A 343 17.11 -40.66 -25.55
CA HIS A 343 17.92 -39.67 -24.86
C HIS A 343 18.47 -40.30 -23.58
N VAL A 344 19.79 -40.38 -23.46
CA VAL A 344 20.45 -41.03 -22.33
C VAL A 344 21.50 -40.12 -21.70
N CYS A 345 21.73 -40.30 -20.41
CA CYS A 345 22.86 -39.66 -19.76
C CYS A 345 24.14 -40.34 -20.21
N SER A 346 25.07 -39.58 -20.79
CA SER A 346 26.35 -40.12 -21.26
C SER A 346 27.27 -40.61 -20.12
N ALA A 347 27.00 -40.21 -18.86
CA ALA A 347 27.79 -40.61 -17.70
C ALA A 347 27.38 -41.98 -17.12
N CYS A 348 26.07 -42.23 -16.98
CA CYS A 348 25.54 -43.46 -16.37
C CYS A 348 24.81 -44.39 -17.36
N GLY A 349 24.48 -43.91 -18.56
CA GLY A 349 23.73 -44.64 -19.58
C GLY A 349 22.25 -44.82 -19.28
N GLU A 350 21.72 -44.20 -18.21
CA GLU A 350 20.30 -44.26 -17.91
C GLU A 350 19.50 -43.42 -18.90
N ALA A 351 18.30 -43.91 -19.20
CA ALA A 351 17.32 -43.23 -20.03
C ALA A 351 16.84 -41.97 -19.30
N LEU A 352 17.02 -40.81 -19.92
CA LEU A 352 16.48 -39.54 -19.45
C LEU A 352 15.02 -39.38 -19.88
N GLU A 353 14.64 -40.03 -20.99
CA GLU A 353 13.31 -39.97 -21.59
C GLU A 353 12.88 -41.32 -22.16
N GLU A 354 11.59 -41.47 -22.42
CA GLU A 354 11.04 -42.64 -23.12
C GLU A 354 11.60 -42.75 -24.55
N PRO A 355 11.75 -43.97 -25.11
CA PRO A 355 12.13 -44.20 -26.50
C PRO A 355 11.31 -43.37 -27.49
N ALA A 356 11.99 -42.59 -28.32
CA ALA A 356 11.38 -41.78 -29.36
C ALA A 356 11.66 -42.37 -30.73
N ARG A 357 10.69 -42.24 -31.64
CA ARG A 357 10.87 -42.66 -33.03
C ARG A 357 11.94 -41.78 -33.67
N HIS A 358 12.71 -42.37 -34.58
CA HIS A 358 13.68 -41.60 -35.35
C HIS A 358 13.01 -40.42 -36.07
N TRP A 359 13.71 -39.29 -36.18
CA TRP A 359 13.21 -38.10 -36.87
C TRP A 359 14.04 -37.84 -38.13
N SER A 360 13.39 -37.78 -39.29
CA SER A 360 14.06 -37.65 -40.60
C SER A 360 13.39 -36.59 -41.46
N PHE A 361 14.12 -35.98 -42.39
CA PHE A 361 13.55 -35.00 -43.32
C PHE A 361 12.80 -35.68 -44.47
N CYS A 362 11.78 -35.01 -45.01
CA CYS A 362 10.92 -35.54 -46.10
C CYS A 362 11.63 -35.73 -47.44
N SER A 363 12.79 -35.11 -47.69
CA SER A 363 13.59 -35.30 -48.90
C SER A 363 15.06 -34.86 -48.73
N GLY A 364 15.93 -35.15 -49.72
CA GLY A 364 17.34 -34.74 -49.73
C GLY A 364 18.34 -35.84 -49.32
N GLU A 365 19.63 -35.49 -49.20
CA GLU A 365 20.72 -36.42 -48.83
C GLU A 365 20.58 -36.97 -47.40
N GLN A 366 19.79 -36.30 -46.55
CA GLN A 366 19.52 -36.70 -45.16
C GLN A 366 18.21 -37.52 -45.03
N TYR A 367 17.52 -37.82 -46.14
CA TYR A 367 16.35 -38.69 -46.14
C TYR A 367 16.73 -40.10 -45.66
N GLY A 368 16.07 -40.57 -44.60
CA GLY A 368 16.37 -41.86 -43.96
C GLY A 368 17.51 -41.83 -42.95
N TRP A 369 17.97 -40.64 -42.55
CA TRP A 369 18.88 -40.42 -41.43
C TRP A 369 18.10 -39.83 -40.26
N CYS A 370 18.39 -40.30 -39.05
CA CYS A 370 17.87 -39.67 -37.85
C CYS A 370 18.65 -38.39 -37.54
N TYR A 371 17.96 -37.26 -37.42
CA TYR A 371 18.55 -35.98 -37.06
C TYR A 371 19.26 -36.01 -35.70
N TRP A 372 18.60 -36.59 -34.69
CA TRP A 372 19.08 -36.59 -33.31
C TRP A 372 20.25 -37.54 -33.06
N CYS A 373 20.14 -38.82 -33.41
CA CYS A 373 21.19 -39.81 -33.14
C CYS A 373 22.12 -40.11 -34.33
N GLY A 374 21.89 -39.48 -35.50
CA GLY A 374 22.68 -39.70 -36.71
C GLY A 374 22.52 -41.08 -37.38
N ALA A 375 21.60 -41.93 -36.90
CA ALA A 375 21.40 -43.29 -37.41
C ALA A 375 20.94 -43.30 -38.87
N GLN A 376 21.60 -44.09 -39.72
CA GLN A 376 21.21 -44.33 -41.11
C GLN A 376 20.32 -45.57 -41.26
N GLY A 377 19.45 -45.53 -42.27
CA GLY A 377 18.60 -46.67 -42.64
C GLY A 377 17.49 -46.95 -41.63
N VAL A 378 17.01 -45.89 -40.96
CA VAL A 378 15.94 -45.98 -39.96
C VAL A 378 14.60 -46.30 -40.63
N ILE A 379 13.77 -47.09 -39.95
CA ILE A 379 12.48 -47.55 -40.48
C ILE A 379 11.36 -46.74 -39.86
N ASN A 380 10.45 -46.21 -40.70
CA ASN A 380 9.27 -45.46 -40.28
C ASN A 380 9.57 -44.30 -39.31
N PRO A 381 10.51 -43.39 -39.66
CA PRO A 381 10.79 -42.21 -38.87
C PRO A 381 9.61 -41.23 -38.90
N ASN A 382 9.50 -40.39 -37.87
CA ASN A 382 8.72 -39.16 -37.94
C ASN A 382 9.34 -38.27 -39.01
N ILE A 383 8.54 -37.86 -39.99
CA ILE A 383 9.01 -37.09 -41.15
C ILE A 383 8.80 -35.60 -40.90
N ALA A 384 9.88 -34.84 -40.85
CA ALA A 384 9.87 -33.38 -40.81
C ALA A 384 9.59 -32.81 -42.21
N HIS A 385 8.64 -31.89 -42.26
CA HIS A 385 8.27 -31.14 -43.46
C HIS A 385 8.66 -29.67 -43.24
N GLU A 386 9.45 -29.09 -44.15
CA GLU A 386 9.82 -27.66 -44.10
C GLU A 386 8.76 -26.80 -44.81
N MET A 387 8.58 -25.56 -44.34
CA MET A 387 7.65 -24.58 -44.92
C MET A 387 8.35 -23.29 -45.33
N THR A 388 7.80 -22.62 -46.35
CA THR A 388 8.03 -21.19 -46.60
C THR A 388 6.70 -20.45 -46.52
N ALA A 389 6.71 -19.15 -46.19
CA ALA A 389 5.49 -18.37 -45.97
C ALA A 389 4.60 -18.22 -47.23
N GLU A 390 5.07 -18.64 -48.40
CA GLU A 390 4.39 -18.50 -49.69
C GLU A 390 3.59 -19.75 -50.09
N ASP A 391 3.75 -20.88 -49.39
CA ASP A 391 3.21 -22.18 -49.80
C ASP A 391 1.95 -22.56 -49.00
N MET A 392 0.79 -22.02 -49.40
CA MET A 392 -0.51 -22.32 -48.78
C MET A 392 -1.49 -23.07 -49.69
N GLY A 393 -2.31 -23.94 -49.10
CA GLY A 393 -3.52 -24.52 -49.69
C GLY A 393 -4.78 -23.96 -49.04
N TYR A 394 -5.92 -24.07 -49.72
CA TYR A 394 -7.20 -23.70 -49.14
C TYR A 394 -8.35 -24.54 -49.70
N ASP A 395 -9.41 -24.66 -48.91
CA ASP A 395 -10.72 -25.14 -49.30
C ASP A 395 -11.83 -24.16 -48.84
N ALA A 396 -13.09 -24.59 -48.90
CA ALA A 396 -14.23 -23.75 -48.53
C ALA A 396 -14.31 -23.43 -47.02
N ALA A 397 -13.64 -24.19 -46.15
CA ALA A 397 -13.73 -24.07 -44.70
C ALA A 397 -12.48 -23.44 -44.08
N THR A 398 -11.29 -23.78 -44.60
CA THR A 398 -10.00 -23.41 -44.00
C THR A 398 -8.90 -23.24 -45.05
N HIS A 399 -7.78 -22.65 -44.64
CA HIS A 399 -6.51 -22.73 -45.36
C HIS A 399 -5.44 -23.40 -44.49
N TRP A 400 -4.45 -24.01 -45.13
CA TRP A 400 -3.38 -24.76 -44.46
C TRP A 400 -2.04 -24.52 -45.13
N TYR A 401 -0.97 -24.73 -44.36
CA TYR A 401 0.39 -24.71 -44.88
C TYR A 401 0.74 -26.01 -45.60
N LYS A 402 1.45 -25.90 -46.72
CA LYS A 402 1.99 -27.04 -47.46
C LYS A 402 3.49 -27.13 -47.25
N CYS A 403 4.03 -28.34 -47.34
CA CYS A 403 5.47 -28.52 -47.37
C CYS A 403 6.05 -27.98 -48.69
N SER A 404 7.05 -27.10 -48.60
CA SER A 404 7.72 -26.48 -49.76
C SER A 404 8.48 -27.49 -50.64
N MET A 405 8.69 -28.71 -50.14
CA MET A 405 9.49 -29.75 -50.79
C MET A 405 8.66 -30.90 -51.37
N CYS A 406 7.43 -31.14 -50.90
CA CYS A 406 6.62 -32.27 -51.35
C CYS A 406 5.13 -31.96 -51.59
N ASP A 407 4.70 -30.70 -51.42
CA ASP A 407 3.33 -30.21 -51.65
C ASP A 407 2.21 -30.88 -50.83
N GLU A 408 2.54 -31.86 -49.98
CA GLU A 408 1.61 -32.51 -49.07
C GLU A 408 1.16 -31.53 -47.98
N PRO A 409 -0.14 -31.55 -47.59
CA PRO A 409 -0.61 -30.81 -46.42
C PRO A 409 0.12 -31.30 -45.17
N MET A 410 0.51 -30.37 -44.30
CA MET A 410 1.06 -30.76 -43.00
C MET A 410 0.02 -31.60 -42.22
N SER A 411 0.48 -32.62 -41.50
CA SER A 411 -0.42 -33.51 -40.76
C SER A 411 -1.19 -32.73 -39.69
N ALA A 412 -2.47 -33.05 -39.53
CA ALA A 412 -3.46 -32.27 -38.79
C ALA A 412 -3.35 -32.34 -37.25
N ASP A 413 -2.23 -32.85 -36.73
CA ASP A 413 -2.05 -33.23 -35.33
C ASP A 413 -1.55 -32.11 -34.42
N GLU A 414 -1.24 -30.92 -34.96
CA GLU A 414 -0.92 -29.73 -34.16
C GLU A 414 -1.99 -28.63 -34.30
N GLU A 415 -2.43 -28.06 -33.17
CA GLU A 415 -3.34 -26.91 -33.11
C GLU A 415 -2.72 -25.73 -33.88
N GLY A 416 -3.38 -25.26 -34.94
CA GLY A 416 -2.95 -24.09 -35.72
C GLY A 416 -2.58 -24.35 -37.19
N ILE A 417 -2.61 -25.60 -37.66
CA ILE A 417 -2.28 -25.93 -39.08
C ILE A 417 -3.43 -25.61 -40.04
N PHE A 418 -4.69 -25.73 -39.59
CA PHE A 418 -5.87 -25.32 -40.36
C PHE A 418 -6.39 -24.00 -39.81
N LEU A 419 -6.09 -22.93 -40.53
CA LEU A 419 -6.52 -21.59 -40.17
C LEU A 419 -7.87 -21.29 -40.80
N PRO A 420 -8.81 -20.73 -40.02
CA PRO A 420 -10.10 -20.34 -40.56
C PRO A 420 -9.94 -19.18 -41.54
N HIS A 421 -10.92 -19.03 -42.42
CA HIS A 421 -10.95 -17.86 -43.27
C HIS A 421 -11.37 -16.62 -42.47
N THR A 422 -10.53 -15.59 -42.53
CA THR A 422 -10.84 -14.23 -42.09
C THR A 422 -11.29 -13.40 -43.28
N VAL A 423 -12.37 -12.64 -43.12
CA VAL A 423 -12.87 -11.72 -44.16
C VAL A 423 -12.94 -10.31 -43.63
N SER A 424 -12.84 -9.34 -44.53
CA SER A 424 -13.21 -7.97 -44.20
C SER A 424 -14.74 -7.82 -44.26
N CYS A 425 -15.30 -6.98 -43.39
CA CYS A 425 -16.75 -6.76 -43.30
C CYS A 425 -17.35 -6.17 -44.58
N ASP A 426 -16.57 -5.45 -45.38
CA ASP A 426 -16.97 -4.89 -46.69
C ASP A 426 -16.81 -5.88 -47.86
N GLN A 427 -16.10 -7.00 -47.63
CA GLN A 427 -15.89 -8.08 -48.59
C GLN A 427 -16.07 -9.45 -47.92
N PRO A 428 -17.29 -9.79 -47.47
CA PRO A 428 -17.56 -10.96 -46.62
C PRO A 428 -17.41 -12.32 -47.34
N GLN A 429 -16.97 -12.31 -48.59
CA GLN A 429 -16.80 -13.48 -49.44
C GLN A 429 -15.36 -13.65 -49.95
N LEU A 430 -14.43 -12.79 -49.53
CA LEU A 430 -13.03 -12.83 -49.92
C LEU A 430 -12.15 -12.98 -48.66
N CYS A 431 -11.42 -14.08 -48.57
CA CYS A 431 -10.47 -14.26 -47.48
C CYS A 431 -9.33 -13.23 -47.57
N THR A 432 -9.07 -12.48 -46.50
CA THR A 432 -7.98 -11.48 -46.45
C THR A 432 -6.59 -12.13 -46.42
N VAL A 433 -6.51 -13.38 -45.97
CA VAL A 433 -5.25 -14.12 -45.83
C VAL A 433 -4.85 -14.83 -47.13
N CYS A 434 -5.76 -15.60 -47.73
CA CYS A 434 -5.45 -16.43 -48.90
C CYS A 434 -6.10 -15.97 -50.21
N GLY A 435 -6.97 -14.96 -50.18
CA GLY A 435 -7.66 -14.44 -51.37
C GLY A 435 -8.73 -15.39 -51.95
N ALA A 436 -9.10 -16.46 -51.23
CA ALA A 436 -10.12 -17.39 -51.68
C ALA A 436 -11.53 -16.78 -51.66
N THR A 437 -12.39 -17.24 -52.58
CA THR A 437 -13.82 -16.89 -52.64
C THR A 437 -14.71 -18.13 -52.49
N GLY A 438 -15.97 -17.97 -52.10
CA GLY A 438 -16.88 -19.09 -51.84
C GLY A 438 -16.57 -19.85 -50.56
N ILE A 439 -16.01 -19.13 -49.58
CA ILE A 439 -15.56 -19.61 -48.28
C ILE A 439 -16.63 -19.45 -47.20
N THR A 440 -16.47 -20.19 -46.10
CA THR A 440 -17.18 -19.96 -44.84
C THR A 440 -16.25 -19.21 -43.89
N ALA A 441 -16.44 -17.90 -43.78
CA ALA A 441 -15.66 -17.06 -42.88
C ALA A 441 -16.05 -17.32 -41.42
N GLN A 442 -15.06 -17.35 -40.53
CA GLN A 442 -15.28 -17.59 -39.09
C GLN A 442 -14.89 -16.38 -38.25
N SER A 443 -14.10 -15.47 -38.82
CA SER A 443 -13.73 -14.17 -38.27
C SER A 443 -14.01 -13.08 -39.29
N VAL A 444 -14.53 -11.94 -38.81
CA VAL A 444 -14.80 -10.76 -39.62
C VAL A 444 -14.00 -9.59 -39.06
N GLU A 445 -13.17 -8.99 -39.89
CA GLU A 445 -12.44 -7.77 -39.57
C GLU A 445 -13.27 -6.55 -40.02
N HIS A 446 -13.45 -5.59 -39.12
CA HIS A 446 -14.20 -4.37 -39.39
C HIS A 446 -13.26 -3.27 -39.89
N VAL A 447 -13.50 -2.78 -41.11
CA VAL A 447 -12.65 -1.77 -41.79
C VAL A 447 -13.23 -0.35 -41.77
N GLY A 448 -14.47 -0.19 -41.32
CA GLY A 448 -15.11 1.11 -41.15
C GLY A 448 -14.75 1.74 -39.80
N GLU A 449 -14.85 3.07 -39.72
CA GLU A 449 -14.84 3.77 -38.44
C GLU A 449 -16.04 3.33 -37.60
N TRP A 450 -15.83 3.28 -36.28
CA TRP A 450 -16.87 3.01 -35.30
C TRP A 450 -17.54 4.32 -34.93
N GLU A 451 -18.77 4.53 -35.40
CA GLU A 451 -19.56 5.71 -35.09
C GLU A 451 -20.50 5.44 -33.91
N TRP A 452 -20.53 6.36 -32.96
CA TRP A 452 -21.42 6.28 -31.82
C TRP A 452 -22.86 6.62 -32.24
N THR A 453 -23.77 5.69 -32.02
CA THR A 453 -25.19 5.77 -32.42
C THR A 453 -26.09 5.16 -31.34
N HIS A 454 -27.39 5.05 -31.60
CA HIS A 454 -28.36 4.50 -30.65
C HIS A 454 -29.58 3.82 -31.30
N ASN A 455 -30.24 2.97 -30.52
CA ASN A 455 -31.57 2.42 -30.83
C ASN A 455 -32.59 2.84 -29.75
N ASP A 456 -33.69 2.12 -29.62
CA ASP A 456 -34.77 2.39 -28.68
C ASP A 456 -34.46 2.00 -27.22
N THR A 457 -33.35 1.30 -26.97
CA THR A 457 -32.96 0.80 -25.64
C THR A 457 -31.61 1.32 -25.16
N GLN A 458 -30.65 1.57 -26.04
CA GLN A 458 -29.27 1.90 -25.68
C GLN A 458 -28.51 2.61 -26.81
N HIS A 459 -27.35 3.16 -26.47
CA HIS A 459 -26.29 3.63 -27.35
C HIS A 459 -25.24 2.53 -27.55
N PHE A 460 -24.58 2.55 -28.70
CA PHE A 460 -23.53 1.61 -29.07
C PHE A 460 -22.72 2.20 -30.22
N TYR A 461 -21.55 1.62 -30.47
CA TYR A 461 -20.78 1.92 -31.66
C TYR A 461 -21.21 1.01 -32.82
N GLU A 462 -21.43 1.61 -34.00
CA GLU A 462 -21.77 0.94 -35.24
C GLU A 462 -20.65 1.12 -36.25
N CYS A 463 -20.23 0.02 -36.88
CA CYS A 463 -19.22 0.06 -37.92
C CYS A 463 -19.81 0.65 -39.21
N THR A 464 -19.30 1.82 -39.63
CA THR A 464 -19.75 2.55 -40.84
C THR A 464 -19.70 1.74 -42.15
N ALA A 465 -18.86 0.71 -42.23
CA ALA A 465 -18.69 -0.10 -43.43
C ALA A 465 -19.73 -1.23 -43.56
N CYS A 466 -20.29 -1.73 -42.46
CA CYS A 466 -21.15 -2.93 -42.50
C CYS A 466 -22.39 -2.89 -41.59
N GLY A 467 -22.51 -1.88 -40.73
CA GLY A 467 -23.63 -1.73 -39.79
C GLY A 467 -23.62 -2.74 -38.63
N ALA A 468 -22.51 -3.45 -38.40
CA ALA A 468 -22.37 -4.30 -37.23
C ALA A 468 -22.20 -3.43 -35.97
N HIS A 469 -22.76 -3.89 -34.85
CA HIS A 469 -22.62 -3.22 -33.56
C HIS A 469 -21.48 -3.85 -32.76
N GLU A 470 -20.77 -3.03 -31.99
CA GLU A 470 -19.76 -3.51 -31.03
C GLU A 470 -20.43 -4.42 -29.99
N ALA A 471 -19.82 -5.58 -29.73
CA ALA A 471 -20.40 -6.63 -28.89
C ALA A 471 -19.91 -6.56 -27.43
N ASP A 472 -18.87 -5.78 -27.16
CA ASP A 472 -18.33 -5.60 -25.82
C ASP A 472 -19.26 -4.68 -24.99
N GLU A 473 -19.68 -5.18 -23.82
CA GLU A 473 -20.58 -4.49 -22.90
C GLU A 473 -20.01 -3.15 -22.39
N TYR A 474 -18.68 -2.97 -22.45
CA TYR A 474 -18.04 -1.71 -22.07
C TYR A 474 -18.43 -0.53 -22.99
N TYR A 475 -18.76 -0.81 -24.25
CA TYR A 475 -19.10 0.22 -25.26
C TYR A 475 -20.61 0.40 -25.48
N ILE A 476 -21.42 -0.14 -24.58
CA ILE A 476 -22.88 -0.07 -24.61
C ILE A 476 -23.37 0.81 -23.45
N GLU A 477 -24.04 1.92 -23.76
CA GLU A 477 -24.55 2.87 -22.75
C GLU A 477 -26.07 2.98 -22.78
N GLN A 478 -26.75 2.96 -21.63
CA GLN A 478 -28.20 3.13 -21.59
C GLN A 478 -28.62 4.57 -21.91
N HIS A 479 -29.89 4.77 -22.25
CA HIS A 479 -30.47 6.11 -22.34
C HIS A 479 -30.57 6.73 -20.95
N PHE A 480 -30.10 7.97 -20.77
CA PHE A 480 -30.25 8.72 -19.52
C PHE A 480 -31.08 9.97 -19.76
N SER A 481 -32.04 10.26 -18.91
CA SER A 481 -32.90 11.46 -19.00
C SER A 481 -32.85 12.26 -17.72
N THR A 482 -33.17 13.54 -17.81
CA THR A 482 -33.47 14.39 -16.66
C THR A 482 -34.92 14.23 -16.22
N CYS A 483 -35.23 14.57 -14.98
CA CYS A 483 -36.58 14.37 -14.44
C CYS A 483 -37.64 15.37 -14.94
N ASP A 484 -37.24 16.50 -15.52
CA ASP A 484 -38.10 17.46 -16.23
C ASP A 484 -38.47 16.99 -17.65
N ALA A 485 -37.72 16.02 -18.19
CA ALA A 485 -37.98 15.35 -19.45
C ALA A 485 -37.68 13.83 -19.37
N PRO A 486 -38.41 13.07 -18.53
CA PRO A 486 -38.03 11.70 -18.11
C PRO A 486 -38.13 10.64 -19.21
N THR A 487 -38.59 11.03 -20.39
CA THR A 487 -38.66 10.16 -21.56
C THR A 487 -37.75 10.64 -22.68
N VAL A 488 -36.91 11.66 -22.45
CA VAL A 488 -36.02 12.23 -23.46
C VAL A 488 -34.58 11.99 -23.03
N CYS A 489 -33.84 11.22 -23.80
CA CYS A 489 -32.43 10.99 -23.52
C CYS A 489 -31.64 12.31 -23.66
N TRP A 490 -30.88 12.68 -22.64
CA TRP A 490 -30.08 13.90 -22.64
C TRP A 490 -28.95 13.84 -23.69
N ASN A 491 -28.35 12.67 -23.89
CA ASN A 491 -27.19 12.54 -24.78
C ASN A 491 -27.56 12.54 -26.28
N CYS A 492 -28.72 11.98 -26.65
CA CYS A 492 -29.09 11.75 -28.06
C CYS A 492 -30.51 12.22 -28.44
N GLU A 493 -31.24 12.86 -27.51
CA GLU A 493 -32.63 13.34 -27.69
C GLU A 493 -33.67 12.25 -28.02
N TYR A 494 -33.33 10.96 -27.89
CA TYR A 494 -34.27 9.86 -28.08
C TYR A 494 -35.48 9.99 -27.15
N VAL A 495 -36.70 9.84 -27.70
CA VAL A 495 -37.95 9.93 -26.94
C VAL A 495 -38.58 8.54 -26.73
N GLY A 496 -38.50 8.00 -25.53
CA GLY A 496 -39.07 6.69 -25.19
C GLY A 496 -39.06 6.35 -23.69
N PRO A 497 -39.73 5.24 -23.29
CA PRO A 497 -39.88 4.86 -21.88
C PRO A 497 -38.61 4.23 -21.27
N ASN A 498 -37.56 3.99 -22.06
CA ASN A 498 -36.35 3.27 -21.65
C ASN A 498 -35.23 4.19 -21.16
N CYS A 499 -35.53 5.46 -20.87
CA CYS A 499 -34.56 6.37 -20.29
C CYS A 499 -34.47 6.19 -18.77
N LEU A 500 -33.25 6.00 -18.27
CA LEU A 500 -32.96 6.05 -16.84
C LEU A 500 -33.00 7.50 -16.37
N VAL A 501 -33.95 7.82 -15.49
CA VAL A 501 -34.13 9.19 -14.98
C VAL A 501 -33.11 9.48 -13.88
N LEU A 502 -32.18 10.39 -14.16
CA LEU A 502 -31.20 10.87 -13.20
C LEU A 502 -31.77 12.06 -12.40
N HIS A 503 -31.58 12.00 -11.09
CA HIS A 503 -32.05 13.01 -10.12
C HIS A 503 -30.88 13.75 -9.44
N ALA A 504 -29.71 13.75 -10.08
CA ALA A 504 -28.47 14.35 -9.57
C ALA A 504 -27.61 14.92 -10.69
N TYR A 505 -26.93 16.04 -10.43
CA TYR A 505 -25.95 16.63 -11.34
C TYR A 505 -24.61 15.90 -11.19
N VAL A 506 -24.18 15.17 -12.20
CA VAL A 506 -22.84 14.59 -12.25
C VAL A 506 -21.87 15.68 -12.73
N ASN A 507 -20.84 15.99 -11.95
CA ASN A 507 -19.74 16.85 -12.37
C ASN A 507 -18.72 15.99 -13.13
N PHE A 508 -18.59 16.23 -14.44
CA PHE A 508 -17.81 15.36 -15.32
C PHE A 508 -16.28 15.54 -15.19
N ASP A 509 -15.82 16.61 -14.54
CA ASP A 509 -14.39 16.86 -14.33
C ASP A 509 -13.78 15.99 -13.21
N ASP A 510 -14.59 15.54 -12.25
CA ASP A 510 -14.13 14.74 -11.09
C ASP A 510 -15.02 13.52 -10.75
N GLY A 511 -16.08 13.28 -11.51
CA GLY A 511 -17.02 12.18 -11.27
C GLY A 511 -17.91 12.34 -10.04
N SER A 512 -17.91 13.51 -9.39
CA SER A 512 -18.75 13.78 -8.22
C SER A 512 -20.21 13.93 -8.60
N ILE A 513 -21.10 13.30 -7.82
CA ILE A 513 -22.55 13.42 -8.01
C ILE A 513 -23.08 14.46 -7.01
N ASN A 514 -23.45 15.64 -7.52
CA ASN A 514 -24.03 16.73 -6.76
C ASN A 514 -25.56 16.66 -6.81
N PHE A 515 -26.18 16.38 -5.66
CA PHE A 515 -27.64 16.43 -5.53
C PHE A 515 -28.05 17.84 -5.07
N GLU A 516 -28.67 18.63 -5.95
CA GLU A 516 -29.25 19.92 -5.57
C GLU A 516 -30.55 19.71 -4.76
N GLY A 517 -30.70 20.47 -3.67
CA GLY A 517 -31.89 20.46 -2.81
C GLY A 517 -31.55 20.34 -1.33
N ALA A 518 -32.37 20.93 -0.46
CA ALA A 518 -32.24 20.79 0.99
C ALA A 518 -32.39 19.32 1.38
N LEU A 519 -31.46 18.83 2.21
CA LEU A 519 -31.51 17.47 2.74
C LEU A 519 -32.61 17.40 3.79
N LEU A 520 -33.68 16.65 3.50
CA LEU A 520 -34.81 16.43 4.40
C LEU A 520 -34.64 15.09 5.10
N SER A 521 -35.23 14.93 6.28
CA SER A 521 -35.09 13.71 7.08
C SER A 521 -36.33 13.39 7.91
N ASP A 522 -36.55 12.10 8.15
CA ASP A 522 -37.50 11.56 9.13
C ASP A 522 -36.92 10.35 9.86
N ALA A 523 -37.73 9.59 10.62
CA ALA A 523 -37.24 8.45 11.40
C ALA A 523 -36.69 7.28 10.56
N ASN A 524 -37.05 7.18 9.28
CA ASN A 524 -36.70 6.04 8.42
C ASN A 524 -35.49 6.33 7.53
N GLY A 525 -35.05 7.58 7.44
CA GLY A 525 -33.90 7.99 6.64
C GLY A 525 -33.92 9.47 6.29
N HIS A 526 -33.03 9.87 5.40
CA HIS A 526 -33.01 11.18 4.77
C HIS A 526 -33.20 11.07 3.27
N TRP A 527 -33.72 12.12 2.67
CA TRP A 527 -33.86 12.21 1.23
C TRP A 527 -33.64 13.63 0.78
N ARG A 528 -33.18 13.78 -0.45
CA ARG A 528 -33.30 15.06 -1.14
C ARG A 528 -34.55 15.00 -2.00
N VAL A 529 -35.22 16.14 -2.10
CA VAL A 529 -36.34 16.31 -3.02
C VAL A 529 -35.75 16.97 -4.24
N CYS A 530 -35.86 16.29 -5.39
CA CYS A 530 -35.47 16.89 -6.65
C CYS A 530 -36.31 18.17 -6.87
N PRO A 531 -35.69 19.34 -7.08
CA PRO A 531 -36.41 20.60 -7.20
C PRO A 531 -37.32 20.67 -8.44
N ASP A 532 -37.00 19.89 -9.48
CA ASP A 532 -37.71 19.94 -10.76
C ASP A 532 -38.94 19.02 -10.82
N CYS A 533 -38.85 17.80 -10.26
CA CYS A 533 -39.95 16.81 -10.32
C CYS A 533 -40.58 16.47 -8.95
N GLY A 534 -39.92 16.80 -7.84
CA GLY A 534 -40.40 16.50 -6.49
C GLY A 534 -40.17 15.06 -6.02
N ASP A 535 -39.52 14.21 -6.82
CA ASP A 535 -39.17 12.85 -6.40
C ASP A 535 -38.15 12.86 -5.26
N LYS A 536 -38.27 11.86 -4.40
CA LYS A 536 -37.44 11.67 -3.22
C LYS A 536 -36.37 10.62 -3.49
N THR A 537 -35.12 10.91 -3.14
CA THR A 537 -34.03 9.92 -3.15
C THR A 537 -33.75 9.44 -1.72
N PRO A 538 -34.40 8.36 -1.24
CA PRO A 538 -34.23 7.90 0.13
C PRO A 538 -32.85 7.29 0.35
N GLN A 539 -32.23 7.68 1.45
CA GLN A 539 -30.99 7.13 1.97
C GLN A 539 -31.19 6.84 3.47
N PRO A 540 -30.69 5.72 3.99
CA PRO A 540 -30.77 5.42 5.41
C PRO A 540 -29.88 6.37 6.23
N HIS A 541 -30.20 6.53 7.52
CA HIS A 541 -29.35 7.29 8.43
C HIS A 541 -28.08 6.52 8.81
N GLU A 542 -26.97 7.23 8.85
CA GLU A 542 -25.72 6.78 9.47
C GLU A 542 -25.35 7.77 10.57
N TYR A 543 -25.33 7.31 11.82
CA TYR A 543 -25.21 8.17 13.01
C TYR A 543 -23.75 8.29 13.47
N ASP A 544 -23.40 9.45 14.04
CA ASP A 544 -22.20 9.65 14.85
C ASP A 544 -22.41 9.23 16.31
N ASP A 545 -21.37 9.38 17.13
CA ASP A 545 -21.38 9.02 18.55
C ASP A 545 -22.38 9.87 19.36
N GLN A 546 -22.85 10.99 18.81
CA GLN A 546 -23.88 11.88 19.39
C GLN A 546 -25.29 11.53 18.87
N LYS A 547 -25.47 10.33 18.28
CA LYS A 547 -26.72 9.83 17.69
C LYS A 547 -27.35 10.81 16.67
N THR A 548 -26.50 11.59 16.02
CA THR A 548 -26.88 12.56 14.99
C THR A 548 -26.45 12.01 13.64
N CYS A 549 -27.37 11.99 12.66
CA CYS A 549 -27.02 11.48 11.34
C CYS A 549 -25.93 12.37 10.74
N LYS A 550 -24.79 11.76 10.37
CA LYS A 550 -23.59 12.43 9.84
C LYS A 550 -23.90 13.24 8.58
N ALA A 551 -24.90 12.81 7.80
CA ALA A 551 -25.29 13.45 6.56
C ALA A 551 -26.31 14.59 6.75
N CYS A 552 -27.39 14.34 7.50
CA CYS A 552 -28.54 15.25 7.56
C CYS A 552 -28.79 15.94 8.90
N GLY A 553 -27.99 15.63 9.93
CA GLY A 553 -28.18 16.18 11.27
C GLY A 553 -29.43 15.66 11.98
N TYR A 554 -30.11 14.64 11.43
CA TYR A 554 -31.28 14.05 12.05
C TYR A 554 -30.89 13.40 13.38
N LYS A 555 -31.49 13.90 14.46
CA LYS A 555 -31.37 13.30 15.79
C LYS A 555 -32.39 12.18 15.90
N LYS A 556 -31.89 10.96 16.12
CA LYS A 556 -32.75 9.79 16.30
C LYS A 556 -33.73 10.06 17.46
N PRO A 557 -35.06 9.95 17.26
CA PRO A 557 -36.03 10.15 18.32
C PRO A 557 -35.92 9.00 19.31
N PRO A 558 -36.17 9.25 20.60
CA PRO A 558 -36.09 8.23 21.63
C PRO A 558 -37.03 7.07 21.31
N SER A 559 -36.44 5.90 21.18
CA SER A 559 -37.03 4.58 21.18
C SER A 559 -38.12 4.51 22.25
N ILE A 560 -39.35 4.20 21.84
CA ILE A 560 -40.50 3.89 22.73
C ILE A 560 -40.31 2.59 23.53
N VAL A 561 -39.10 2.03 23.56
CA VAL A 561 -38.69 1.15 24.65
C VAL A 561 -38.66 2.02 25.90
N ARG A 562 -39.50 1.74 26.89
CA ARG A 562 -39.42 2.41 28.20
C ARG A 562 -37.99 2.26 28.69
N VAL A 563 -37.27 3.38 28.81
CA VAL A 563 -35.94 3.47 29.42
C VAL A 563 -36.16 4.18 30.76
N PRO A 564 -36.27 3.43 31.87
CA PRO A 564 -36.43 4.04 33.20
C PRO A 564 -35.30 5.04 33.45
N GLY A 565 -35.66 6.29 33.68
CA GLY A 565 -34.74 7.41 33.91
C GLY A 565 -34.53 8.36 32.74
N ASP A 566 -34.99 8.01 31.54
CA ASP A 566 -34.98 8.89 30.36
C ASP A 566 -36.24 9.79 30.36
N ALA A 567 -36.26 10.75 31.30
CA ALA A 567 -37.39 11.64 31.54
C ALA A 567 -37.57 12.68 30.43
N ASP A 568 -36.51 13.08 29.72
CA ASP A 568 -36.57 14.03 28.61
C ASP A 568 -36.79 13.35 27.24
N GLY A 569 -36.62 12.03 27.17
CA GLY A 569 -36.82 11.25 25.95
C GLY A 569 -35.68 11.48 24.97
N ASN A 570 -34.44 11.28 25.38
CA ASN A 570 -33.26 11.30 24.51
C ASN A 570 -32.60 9.91 24.36
N GLU A 571 -33.28 8.86 24.82
CA GLU A 571 -32.83 7.46 24.73
C GLU A 571 -31.62 7.15 25.64
N SER A 572 -31.28 8.05 26.56
CA SER A 572 -30.11 7.98 27.44
C SER A 572 -30.48 8.57 28.80
N ILE A 573 -30.03 7.97 29.89
CA ILE A 573 -30.37 8.44 31.23
C ILE A 573 -29.27 9.40 31.67
N THR A 574 -29.55 10.70 31.68
CA THR A 574 -28.59 11.79 31.88
C THR A 574 -28.97 12.75 33.03
N LEU A 575 -28.08 13.67 33.40
CA LEU A 575 -28.42 14.73 34.37
C LEU A 575 -29.55 15.63 33.86
N SER A 576 -29.69 15.80 32.54
CA SER A 576 -30.79 16.55 31.93
C SER A 576 -32.14 15.95 32.29
N ASP A 577 -32.23 14.63 32.40
CA ASP A 577 -33.44 13.92 32.80
C ASP A 577 -33.81 14.22 34.26
N ALA A 578 -32.84 14.20 35.17
CA ALA A 578 -33.08 14.57 36.55
C ALA A 578 -33.49 16.04 36.70
N ILE A 579 -32.89 16.94 35.92
CA ILE A 579 -33.27 18.36 35.90
C ILE A 579 -34.70 18.50 35.36
N ALA A 580 -35.05 17.81 34.28
CA ALA A 580 -36.40 17.80 33.72
C ALA A 580 -37.45 17.32 34.75
N VAL A 581 -37.12 16.30 35.56
CA VAL A 581 -37.97 15.87 36.68
C VAL A 581 -38.08 16.95 37.76
N LEU A 582 -36.98 17.62 38.15
CA LEU A 582 -37.04 18.70 39.14
C LEU A 582 -37.85 19.91 38.66
N GLU A 583 -37.68 20.30 37.40
CA GLU A 583 -38.44 21.38 36.76
C GLU A 583 -39.94 21.06 36.66
N TYR A 584 -40.28 19.80 36.39
CA TYR A 584 -41.67 19.31 36.46
C TYR A 584 -42.23 19.38 37.89
N VAL A 585 -41.45 18.99 38.90
CA VAL A 585 -41.86 19.03 40.32
C VAL A 585 -42.11 20.46 40.81
N VAL A 586 -41.34 21.44 40.32
CA VAL A 586 -41.55 22.87 40.65
C VAL A 586 -42.53 23.58 39.70
N GLY A 587 -43.02 22.89 38.66
CA GLY A 587 -44.05 23.35 37.73
C GLY A 587 -43.57 24.32 36.65
N THR A 588 -42.28 24.31 36.31
CA THR A 588 -41.68 25.16 35.26
C THR A 588 -41.62 24.47 33.90
N GLU A 589 -41.62 23.14 33.86
CA GLU A 589 -41.67 22.31 32.65
C GLU A 589 -42.88 21.36 32.73
N ASN A 590 -43.63 21.18 31.64
CA ASN A 590 -44.84 20.35 31.65
C ASN A 590 -44.75 19.17 30.67
N ASN A 591 -43.65 19.05 29.93
CA ASN A 591 -43.55 18.14 28.80
C ASN A 591 -42.41 17.13 29.00
N ILE A 592 -42.52 16.30 30.05
CA ILE A 592 -41.60 15.17 30.34
C ILE A 592 -42.28 13.82 30.12
N SER A 593 -41.50 12.77 29.92
CA SER A 593 -41.97 11.38 29.86
C SER A 593 -42.29 10.86 31.27
N ILE A 594 -43.53 11.07 31.74
CA ILE A 594 -43.96 10.70 33.10
C ILE A 594 -43.66 9.22 33.42
N SER A 595 -43.84 8.32 32.45
CA SER A 595 -43.61 6.88 32.64
C SER A 595 -42.13 6.48 32.73
N ASN A 596 -41.22 7.29 32.20
CA ASN A 596 -39.78 7.08 32.34
C ASN A 596 -39.23 7.85 33.55
N ALA A 597 -39.86 8.96 33.91
CA ALA A 597 -39.50 9.79 35.03
C ALA A 597 -39.74 9.10 36.38
N ASP A 598 -40.83 8.34 36.54
CA ASP A 598 -41.04 7.50 37.74
C ASP A 598 -40.10 6.30 37.71
N VAL A 599 -38.94 6.47 38.32
CA VAL A 599 -37.88 5.46 38.41
C VAL A 599 -37.85 4.77 39.77
N THR A 600 -38.58 5.29 40.75
CA THR A 600 -38.77 4.64 42.04
C THR A 600 -39.90 3.60 41.99
N GLY A 601 -40.77 3.68 40.97
CA GLY A 601 -41.86 2.74 40.70
C GLY A 601 -43.03 2.90 41.65
N ASP A 602 -43.25 4.10 42.18
CA ASP A 602 -44.30 4.39 43.18
C ASP A 602 -45.55 5.09 42.61
N ASP A 603 -45.64 5.16 41.27
CA ASP A 603 -46.67 5.82 40.46
C ASP A 603 -46.74 7.35 40.67
N LYS A 604 -45.66 7.96 41.16
CA LYS A 604 -45.51 9.42 41.29
C LYS A 604 -44.21 9.87 40.67
N VAL A 605 -44.17 11.15 40.29
CA VAL A 605 -42.95 11.81 39.81
C VAL A 605 -42.64 12.94 40.78
N ASP A 606 -41.64 12.73 41.62
CA ASP A 606 -41.21 13.69 42.61
C ASP A 606 -39.67 13.83 42.71
N ALA A 607 -39.19 14.60 43.69
CA ALA A 607 -37.76 14.87 43.82
C ALA A 607 -36.94 13.61 44.13
N TRP A 608 -37.56 12.53 44.61
CA TRP A 608 -36.90 11.25 44.81
C TRP A 608 -36.58 10.57 43.48
N ASP A 609 -37.42 10.71 42.47
CA ASP A 609 -37.15 10.19 41.13
C ASP A 609 -35.99 10.94 40.47
N ALA A 610 -35.99 12.27 40.58
CA ALA A 610 -34.85 13.07 40.14
C ALA A 610 -33.58 12.67 40.88
N LEU A 611 -33.64 12.51 42.21
CA LEU A 611 -32.49 12.07 42.99
C LEU A 611 -32.01 10.69 42.53
N ARG A 612 -32.91 9.75 42.24
CA ARG A 612 -32.57 8.41 41.78
C ARG A 612 -31.92 8.43 40.39
N ILE A 613 -32.39 9.28 39.47
CA ILE A 613 -31.76 9.50 38.17
C ILE A 613 -30.38 10.15 38.33
N LEU A 614 -30.22 11.10 39.27
CA LEU A 614 -28.92 11.69 39.61
C LEU A 614 -27.96 10.64 40.19
N GLN A 615 -28.47 9.75 41.03
CA GLN A 615 -27.70 8.65 41.60
C GLN A 615 -27.23 7.72 40.49
N TYR A 616 -28.13 7.29 39.62
CA TYR A 616 -27.79 6.46 38.46
C TYR A 616 -26.80 7.16 37.51
N ASN A 617 -26.93 8.47 37.30
CA ASN A 617 -26.00 9.26 36.47
C ASN A 617 -24.64 9.50 37.11
N ALA A 618 -24.62 9.63 38.43
CA ALA A 618 -23.41 9.59 39.23
C ALA A 618 -22.83 8.17 39.31
N GLY A 619 -23.43 7.23 38.58
CA GLY A 619 -23.06 5.83 38.43
C GLY A 619 -23.64 4.92 39.52
N TRP A 620 -24.07 5.46 40.67
CA TRP A 620 -24.43 4.73 41.89
C TRP A 620 -25.26 3.48 41.57
N ASP A 621 -25.00 2.38 42.29
CA ASP A 621 -25.75 1.11 42.12
C ASP A 621 -27.20 1.24 42.61
N VAL A 622 -28.02 1.89 41.79
CA VAL A 622 -29.44 2.09 41.98
C VAL A 622 -30.21 1.52 40.80
N VAL A 623 -31.13 0.60 41.10
CA VAL A 623 -32.06 0.12 40.09
C VAL A 623 -33.10 1.20 39.81
N LEU A 624 -33.28 1.52 38.52
CA LEU A 624 -34.36 2.35 37.98
C LEU A 624 -35.46 1.41 37.48
N TYR A 625 -36.64 1.49 38.08
CA TYR A 625 -37.73 0.52 37.90
C TYR A 625 -38.59 0.78 36.69
#